data_AF-A0A2E4W984-F1
#
_entry.id   AF-A0A2E4W984-F1
#
_cell.length_a   1.000
_cell.length_b   1.000
_cell.length_c   1.000
_cell.angle_alpha   90.00
_cell.angle_beta   90.00
_cell.angle_gamma   90.00
#
_symmetry.space_group_name_H-M   'P 1'
#
loop_
_entity.id
_entity.type
_entity.pdbx_description
1 polymer ?
#
loop_
_entity_poly.entity_id
_entity_poly.type
_entity_poly.pdbx_seq_one_letter_code
_entity_poly.pdbx_strand_id
1 'polypeptide(L)'
;MIFNMAHYGSLDMVKQKLRVEDSTIDDELNIYLDEVDALINRELRAKFGKNTEYGYEISLPLTEDTNPHIDFELRSIAADLVEGKFRMKTTGDSELQKEAMMALREWLDKSFGWTEGHGFRRYPEITITPTNGAAATTITLSGSSFKPRGKLTVRIVDENDSQVVQETTPEVVLTDDDGKFSGVTFATASGTAIGSYVILASDRINAAKRNFTVTS
;
A
#
# COMPACT_ATOMS: atom_id res chain seq x y z
N MET A 1 22.29 -5.53 25.07
CA MET A 1 21.85 -4.40 24.22
C MET A 1 20.69 -4.95 23.41
N ILE A 2 19.47 -4.79 23.92
CA ILE A 2 18.27 -5.22 23.20
C ILE A 2 18.10 -4.17 22.11
N PHE A 3 18.32 -4.56 20.85
CA PHE A 3 17.94 -3.70 19.74
C PHE A 3 16.45 -3.45 19.89
N ASN A 4 16.04 -2.19 19.93
CA ASN A 4 14.64 -1.81 19.88
C ASN A 4 14.12 -2.24 18.50
N MET A 5 13.70 -3.51 18.39
CA MET A 5 13.23 -4.09 17.15
C MET A 5 11.86 -3.49 16.90
N ALA A 6 11.63 -2.96 15.70
CA ALA A 6 10.33 -2.39 15.37
C ALA A 6 9.29 -3.52 15.38
N HIS A 7 8.39 -3.48 16.36
CA HIS A 7 7.30 -4.44 16.47
C HIS A 7 6.12 -4.07 15.57
N TYR A 8 5.41 -5.07 15.06
CA TYR A 8 4.15 -4.81 14.35
C TYR A 8 3.06 -4.31 15.31
N GLY A 9 2.95 -4.90 16.50
CA GLY A 9 2.06 -4.45 17.57
C GLY A 9 2.80 -3.60 18.62
N SER A 10 2.07 -2.81 19.41
CA SER A 10 2.66 -2.13 20.57
C SER A 10 2.21 -2.77 21.88
N LEU A 11 3.07 -2.71 22.90
CA LEU A 11 2.75 -3.16 24.25
C LEU A 11 1.48 -2.48 24.79
N ASP A 12 1.32 -1.18 24.55
CA ASP A 12 0.14 -0.41 24.96
C ASP A 12 -1.15 -0.98 24.34
N MET A 13 -1.14 -1.29 23.04
CA MET A 13 -2.30 -1.90 22.37
C MET A 13 -2.64 -3.26 22.94
N VAL A 14 -1.63 -4.08 23.24
CA VAL A 14 -1.81 -5.41 23.84
C VAL A 14 -2.39 -5.29 25.24
N LYS A 15 -1.83 -4.42 26.09
CA LYS A 15 -2.32 -4.20 27.46
C LYS A 15 -3.74 -3.65 27.48
N GLN A 16 -4.08 -2.75 26.56
CA GLN A 16 -5.44 -2.26 26.39
C GLN A 16 -6.43 -3.39 26.05
N LYS A 17 -6.06 -4.28 25.12
CA LYS A 17 -6.88 -5.44 24.73
C LYS A 17 -7.06 -6.43 25.89
N LEU A 18 -5.99 -6.75 26.59
CA LEU A 18 -6.01 -7.62 27.78
C LEU A 18 -6.70 -6.99 28.99
N ARG A 19 -6.87 -5.66 28.99
CA ARG A 19 -7.35 -4.85 30.12
C ARG A 19 -6.46 -5.01 31.36
N VAL A 20 -5.15 -4.96 31.15
CA VAL A 20 -4.14 -5.11 32.20
C VAL A 20 -3.30 -3.84 32.32
N GLU A 21 -3.29 -3.26 33.51
CA GLU A 21 -2.43 -2.11 33.87
C GLU A 21 -1.11 -2.56 34.53
N ASP A 22 -1.01 -3.84 34.89
CA ASP A 22 0.16 -4.42 35.55
C ASP A 22 1.38 -4.39 34.64
N SER A 23 2.50 -3.87 35.14
CA SER A 23 3.78 -3.82 34.41
C SER A 23 4.66 -5.04 34.68
N THR A 24 4.33 -5.88 35.66
CA THR A 24 5.11 -7.08 35.99
C THR A 24 5.07 -8.14 34.88
N ILE A 25 4.10 -8.05 33.98
CA ILE A 25 3.97 -8.94 32.81
C ILE A 25 4.55 -8.34 31.53
N ASP A 26 5.08 -7.13 31.56
CA ASP A 26 5.55 -6.44 30.35
C ASP A 26 6.68 -7.22 29.65
N ASP A 27 7.60 -7.81 30.42
CA ASP A 27 8.67 -8.66 29.87
C ASP A 27 8.12 -9.90 29.14
N GLU A 28 7.05 -10.52 29.67
CA GLU A 28 6.39 -11.66 29.03
C GLU A 28 5.67 -11.24 27.75
N LEU A 29 4.95 -10.11 27.78
CA LEU A 29 4.26 -9.57 26.61
C LEU A 29 5.23 -9.14 25.50
N ASN A 30 6.40 -8.60 25.85
CA ASN A 30 7.45 -8.27 24.88
C ASN A 30 8.01 -9.53 24.20
N ILE A 31 8.19 -10.63 24.94
CA ILE A 31 8.57 -11.93 24.33
C ILE A 31 7.50 -12.38 23.34
N TYR A 32 6.22 -12.24 23.68
CA TYR A 32 5.13 -12.59 22.76
C TYR A 32 5.07 -11.68 21.53
N LEU A 33 5.39 -10.38 21.67
CA LEU A 33 5.56 -9.46 20.54
C LEU A 33 6.66 -9.94 19.59
N ASP A 34 7.86 -10.28 20.10
CA ASP A 34 8.97 -10.81 19.29
C ASP A 34 8.56 -12.06 18.48
N GLU A 35 7.85 -12.98 19.14
CA GLU A 35 7.40 -14.22 18.50
C GLU A 35 6.29 -13.97 17.45
N VAL A 36 5.40 -13.01 17.70
CA VAL A 36 4.38 -12.58 16.74
C VAL A 36 5.01 -11.85 15.57
N ASP A 37 6.06 -11.05 15.77
CA ASP A 37 6.79 -10.43 14.67
C ASP A 37 7.46 -11.46 13.78
N ALA A 38 8.09 -12.48 14.36
CA ALA A 38 8.68 -13.58 13.60
C ALA A 38 7.62 -14.32 12.77
N LEU A 39 6.43 -14.53 13.33
CA LEU A 39 5.28 -15.09 12.63
C LEU A 39 4.85 -14.19 11.47
N ILE A 40 4.57 -12.91 11.72
CA ILE A 40 4.10 -11.97 10.69
C ILE A 40 5.15 -11.82 9.58
N ASN A 41 6.44 -11.70 9.93
CA ASN A 41 7.54 -11.68 8.97
C ASN A 41 7.54 -12.90 8.05
N ARG A 42 7.28 -14.10 8.60
CA ARG A 42 7.19 -15.33 7.80
C ARG A 42 6.01 -15.29 6.85
N GLU A 43 4.83 -14.89 7.32
CA GLU A 43 3.62 -14.82 6.47
C GLU A 43 3.77 -13.74 5.38
N LEU A 44 4.32 -12.57 5.71
CA LEU A 44 4.64 -11.51 4.75
C LEU A 44 5.67 -11.98 3.72
N ARG A 45 6.74 -12.67 4.16
CA ARG A 45 7.76 -13.19 3.24
C ARG A 45 7.18 -14.29 2.33
N ALA A 46 6.27 -15.10 2.84
CA ALA A 46 5.54 -16.08 2.04
C ALA A 46 4.63 -15.41 1.01
N LYS A 47 3.97 -14.30 1.38
CA LYS A 47 3.08 -13.55 0.49
C LYS A 47 3.84 -12.74 -0.56
N PHE A 48 4.88 -12.01 -0.16
CA PHE A 48 5.56 -11.04 -1.03
C PHE A 48 6.75 -11.61 -1.78
N GLY A 49 7.33 -12.71 -1.28
CA GLY A 49 8.68 -13.11 -1.68
C GLY A 49 9.74 -12.14 -1.14
N LYS A 50 10.91 -12.12 -1.80
CA LYS A 50 12.05 -11.32 -1.35
C LYS A 50 12.07 -9.89 -1.87
N ASN A 51 11.58 -9.69 -3.08
CA ASN A 51 11.73 -8.45 -3.83
C ASN A 51 10.37 -7.98 -4.34
N THR A 52 10.24 -6.67 -4.51
CA THR A 52 9.15 -6.01 -5.23
C THR A 52 9.18 -6.36 -6.73
N GLU A 53 8.13 -5.99 -7.46
CA GLU A 53 8.05 -6.10 -8.92
C GLU A 53 9.12 -5.28 -9.67
N TYR A 54 9.76 -4.33 -8.98
CA TYR A 54 10.86 -3.50 -9.51
C TYR A 54 12.25 -4.07 -9.18
N GLY A 55 12.33 -5.19 -8.45
CA GLY A 55 13.58 -5.84 -8.05
C GLY A 55 14.22 -5.30 -6.77
N TYR A 56 13.59 -4.33 -6.08
CA TYR A 56 14.05 -3.89 -4.75
C TYR A 56 13.71 -4.90 -3.68
N GLU A 57 14.63 -5.15 -2.75
CA GLU A 57 14.37 -6.01 -1.59
C GLU A 57 13.28 -5.40 -0.70
N ILE A 58 12.40 -6.27 -0.20
CA ILE A 58 11.39 -5.89 0.80
C ILE A 58 12.02 -6.04 2.18
N SER A 59 12.21 -4.91 2.85
CA SER A 59 12.67 -4.83 4.23
C SER A 59 11.58 -5.30 5.18
N LEU A 60 11.93 -6.24 6.06
CA LEU A 60 11.09 -6.71 7.16
C LEU A 60 11.85 -6.53 8.49
N PRO A 61 11.17 -6.16 9.58
CA PRO A 61 9.74 -5.93 9.69
C PRO A 61 9.25 -4.68 8.93
N LEU A 62 7.96 -4.62 8.59
CA LEU A 62 7.38 -3.41 8.00
C LEU A 62 7.35 -2.30 9.06
N THR A 63 7.58 -1.08 8.61
CA THR A 63 7.55 0.16 9.40
C THR A 63 6.77 1.22 8.63
N GLU A 64 6.62 2.40 9.20
CA GLU A 64 5.96 3.52 8.51
C GLU A 64 6.75 3.99 7.28
N ASP A 65 8.06 3.73 7.27
CA ASP A 65 8.99 4.14 6.21
C ASP A 65 9.30 3.01 5.22
N THR A 66 8.84 1.77 5.47
CA THR A 66 9.08 0.67 4.52
C THR A 66 8.11 0.75 3.35
N ASN A 67 8.46 0.08 2.24
CA ASN A 67 7.55 -0.06 1.10
C ASN A 67 7.44 -1.54 0.71
N PRO A 68 6.32 -2.22 1.02
CA PRO A 68 5.08 -1.70 1.62
C PRO A 68 5.26 -1.19 3.06
N HIS A 69 4.40 -0.26 3.49
CA HIS A 69 4.43 0.29 4.86
C HIS A 69 3.50 -0.50 5.79
N ILE A 70 3.77 -0.42 7.08
CA ILE A 70 2.86 -0.93 8.10
C ILE A 70 1.60 -0.05 8.17
N ASP A 71 0.42 -0.66 8.23
CA ASP A 71 -0.85 0.04 8.42
C ASP A 71 -1.45 -0.24 9.81
N PHE A 72 -2.48 0.51 10.18
CA PHE A 72 -3.15 0.34 11.48
C PHE A 72 -3.84 -1.02 11.63
N GLU A 73 -4.35 -1.59 10.53
CA GLU A 73 -5.04 -2.88 10.54
C GLU A 73 -4.08 -4.01 10.93
N LEU A 74 -2.89 -4.06 10.32
CA LEU A 74 -1.82 -4.99 10.68
C LEU A 74 -1.33 -4.76 12.11
N ARG A 75 -1.21 -3.51 12.58
CA ARG A 75 -0.87 -3.21 13.97
C ARG A 75 -1.88 -3.80 14.95
N SER A 76 -3.18 -3.68 14.66
CA SER A 76 -4.24 -4.28 15.48
C SER A 76 -4.18 -5.80 15.46
N ILE A 77 -4.04 -6.40 14.27
CA ILE A 77 -3.94 -7.86 14.10
C ILE A 77 -2.74 -8.41 14.88
N ALA A 78 -1.60 -7.73 14.86
CA ALA A 78 -0.43 -8.11 15.64
C ALA A 78 -0.72 -8.11 17.15
N ALA A 79 -1.41 -7.08 17.66
CA ALA A 79 -1.81 -7.03 19.06
C ALA A 79 -2.83 -8.13 19.41
N ASP A 80 -3.77 -8.46 18.52
CA ASP A 80 -4.72 -9.56 18.69
C ASP A 80 -4.02 -10.94 18.70
N LEU A 81 -2.99 -11.13 17.88
CA LEU A 81 -2.15 -12.34 17.89
C LEU A 81 -1.41 -12.50 19.22
N VAL A 82 -0.91 -11.40 19.81
CA VAL A 82 -0.27 -11.42 21.13
C VAL A 82 -1.29 -11.73 22.22
N GLU A 83 -2.47 -11.08 22.23
CA GLU A 83 -3.54 -11.42 23.16
C GLU A 83 -3.93 -12.90 23.05
N GLY A 84 -4.18 -13.39 21.83
CA GLY A 84 -4.54 -14.78 21.60
C GLY A 84 -3.47 -15.75 22.12
N LYS A 85 -2.18 -15.41 21.93
CA LYS A 85 -1.08 -16.20 22.48
C LYS A 85 -1.05 -16.20 24.00
N PHE A 86 -1.22 -15.03 24.63
CA PHE A 86 -1.30 -14.91 26.08
C PHE A 86 -2.45 -15.74 26.65
N ARG A 87 -3.64 -15.66 26.06
CA ARG A 87 -4.84 -16.44 26.45
C ARG A 87 -4.59 -17.94 26.30
N MET A 88 -4.00 -18.37 25.19
CA MET A 88 -3.64 -19.78 25.00
C MET A 88 -2.69 -20.28 26.09
N LYS A 89 -1.69 -19.48 26.50
CA LYS A 89 -0.71 -19.86 27.52
C LYS A 89 -1.27 -19.87 28.94
N THR A 90 -2.23 -18.98 29.23
CA THR A 90 -2.77 -18.79 30.58
C THR A 90 -4.03 -19.60 30.85
N THR A 91 -4.91 -19.74 29.86
CA THR A 91 -6.22 -20.42 30.00
C THR A 91 -6.41 -21.61 29.07
N GLY A 92 -5.47 -21.85 28.14
CA GLY A 92 -5.61 -22.89 27.13
C GLY A 92 -6.56 -22.53 25.98
N ASP A 93 -7.12 -21.31 25.97
CA ASP A 93 -8.03 -20.85 24.93
C ASP A 93 -7.27 -20.43 23.68
N SER A 94 -7.47 -21.18 22.59
CA SER A 94 -6.82 -20.93 21.31
C SER A 94 -7.70 -20.16 20.30
N GLU A 95 -8.97 -19.89 20.61
CA GLU A 95 -9.92 -19.37 19.63
C GLU A 95 -9.53 -17.97 19.16
N LEU A 96 -9.20 -17.06 20.08
CA LEU A 96 -8.73 -15.71 19.74
C LEU A 96 -7.47 -15.73 18.87
N GLN A 97 -6.55 -16.68 19.12
CA GLN A 97 -5.34 -16.80 18.30
C GLN A 97 -5.66 -17.28 16.89
N LYS A 98 -6.62 -18.21 16.74
CA LYS A 98 -7.08 -18.68 15.42
C LYS A 98 -7.78 -17.58 14.65
N GLU A 99 -8.64 -16.81 15.31
CA GLU A 99 -9.34 -15.67 14.72
C GLU A 99 -8.35 -14.61 14.24
N ALA A 100 -7.38 -14.23 15.07
CA ALA A 100 -6.35 -13.25 14.70
C ALA A 100 -5.46 -13.75 13.53
N MET A 101 -5.15 -15.05 13.47
CA MET A 101 -4.43 -15.65 12.34
C MET A 101 -5.26 -15.60 11.05
N MET A 102 -6.57 -15.82 11.15
CA MET A 102 -7.47 -15.71 10.00
C MET A 102 -7.55 -14.27 9.51
N ALA A 103 -7.68 -13.31 10.42
CA ALA A 103 -7.64 -11.88 10.11
C ALA A 103 -6.32 -11.46 9.43
N LEU A 104 -5.17 -12.00 9.87
CA LEU A 104 -3.89 -11.76 9.20
C LEU A 104 -3.91 -12.23 7.73
N ARG A 105 -4.44 -13.43 7.47
CA ARG A 105 -4.54 -13.97 6.12
C ARG A 105 -5.50 -13.17 5.24
N GLU A 106 -6.66 -12.81 5.78
CA GLU A 106 -7.63 -11.97 5.09
C GLU A 106 -7.04 -10.59 4.76
N TRP A 107 -6.32 -9.98 5.71
CA TRP A 107 -5.60 -8.72 5.47
C TRP A 107 -4.53 -8.88 4.38
N LEU A 108 -3.74 -9.97 4.39
CA LEU A 108 -2.77 -10.23 3.34
C LEU A 108 -3.44 -10.36 1.96
N ASP A 109 -4.59 -11.02 1.89
CA ASP A 109 -5.34 -11.21 0.63
C ASP A 109 -6.03 -9.92 0.17
N LYS A 110 -6.57 -9.12 1.09
CA LYS A 110 -7.20 -7.84 0.81
C LYS A 110 -6.18 -6.78 0.36
N SER A 111 -5.08 -6.67 1.08
CA SER A 111 -4.07 -5.63 0.83
C SER A 111 -3.20 -5.94 -0.39
N PHE A 112 -3.03 -7.22 -0.74
CA PHE A 112 -2.05 -7.64 -1.76
C PHE A 112 -2.61 -8.59 -2.82
N GLY A 113 -3.90 -8.92 -2.76
CA GLY A 113 -4.58 -9.79 -3.72
C GLY A 113 -4.31 -11.28 -3.51
N TRP A 114 -5.00 -12.11 -4.29
CA TRP A 114 -4.78 -13.56 -4.35
C TRP A 114 -3.62 -13.86 -5.30
N THR A 115 -2.46 -14.25 -4.77
CA THR A 115 -1.32 -14.64 -5.60
C THR A 115 -0.88 -16.06 -5.23
N GLU A 116 -1.25 -17.04 -6.06
CA GLU A 116 -0.55 -18.32 -6.07
C GLU A 116 0.83 -18.09 -6.70
N GLY A 117 1.85 -17.86 -5.86
CA GLY A 117 3.25 -17.91 -6.29
C GLY A 117 3.82 -16.67 -7.00
N HIS A 118 3.18 -15.51 -6.89
CA HIS A 118 3.74 -14.24 -7.37
C HIS A 118 3.98 -13.25 -6.23
N GLY A 119 5.10 -12.52 -6.33
CA GLY A 119 5.50 -11.54 -5.33
C GLY A 119 4.57 -10.32 -5.26
N PHE A 120 4.79 -9.50 -4.23
CA PHE A 120 4.05 -8.26 -4.02
C PHE A 120 4.07 -7.39 -5.28
N ARG A 121 2.88 -6.92 -5.68
CA ARG A 121 2.70 -5.96 -6.76
C ARG A 121 1.84 -4.80 -6.28
N ARG A 122 2.29 -3.59 -6.60
CA ARG A 122 1.53 -2.37 -6.32
C ARG A 122 0.42 -2.17 -7.34
N TYR A 123 -0.69 -1.66 -6.86
CA TYR A 123 -1.80 -1.21 -7.69
C TYR A 123 -1.81 0.32 -7.67
N PRO A 124 -1.25 0.97 -8.71
CA PRO A 124 -1.20 2.42 -8.76
C PRO A 124 -2.59 3.02 -8.91
N GLU A 125 -2.79 4.17 -8.30
CA GLU A 125 -4.00 4.96 -8.43
C GLU A 125 -3.65 6.39 -8.84
N ILE A 126 -4.56 7.03 -9.58
CA ILE A 126 -4.46 8.45 -9.90
C ILE A 126 -5.80 9.14 -9.67
N THR A 127 -5.75 10.45 -9.44
CA THR A 127 -6.89 11.34 -9.38
C THR A 127 -6.64 12.53 -10.31
N ILE A 128 -7.70 12.99 -10.97
CA ILE A 128 -7.64 14.17 -11.84
C ILE A 128 -8.70 15.18 -11.44
N THR A 129 -8.40 16.47 -11.65
CA THR A 129 -9.36 17.56 -11.46
C THR A 129 -9.07 18.68 -12.46
N PRO A 130 -10.05 19.10 -13.28
CA PRO A 130 -11.40 18.55 -13.42
C PRO A 130 -11.43 17.21 -14.19
N THR A 131 -12.57 16.51 -14.17
CA THR A 131 -12.81 15.29 -14.97
C THR A 131 -13.44 15.57 -16.33
N ASN A 132 -13.74 16.84 -16.62
CA ASN A 132 -14.25 17.30 -17.90
C ASN A 132 -13.90 18.78 -18.12
N GLY A 133 -13.99 19.24 -19.36
CA GLY A 133 -13.83 20.63 -19.73
C GLY A 133 -13.64 20.82 -21.23
N ALA A 134 -13.59 22.08 -21.70
CA ALA A 134 -13.32 22.38 -23.09
C ALA A 134 -11.89 22.01 -23.52
N ALA A 135 -11.60 22.08 -24.81
CA ALA A 135 -10.21 22.06 -25.30
C ALA A 135 -9.36 23.13 -24.58
N ALA A 136 -8.06 22.88 -24.39
CA ALA A 136 -7.16 23.69 -23.56
C ALA A 136 -7.45 23.72 -22.04
N THR A 137 -8.36 22.88 -21.53
CA THR A 137 -8.58 22.76 -20.08
C THR A 137 -7.32 22.27 -19.38
N THR A 138 -6.90 22.98 -18.33
CA THR A 138 -5.83 22.54 -17.43
C THR A 138 -6.36 21.53 -16.43
N ILE A 139 -5.68 20.39 -16.33
CA ILE A 139 -5.99 19.26 -15.48
C ILE A 139 -4.86 19.10 -14.46
N THR A 140 -5.24 19.03 -13.19
CA THR A 140 -4.35 18.67 -12.08
C THR A 140 -4.45 17.18 -11.83
N LEU A 141 -3.30 16.50 -11.79
CA LEU A 141 -3.13 15.06 -11.59
C LEU A 141 -2.34 14.81 -10.30
N SER A 142 -2.79 13.81 -9.54
CA SER A 142 -2.04 13.23 -8.42
C SER A 142 -2.14 11.71 -8.48
N GLY A 143 -1.27 11.00 -7.79
CA GLY A 143 -1.32 9.54 -7.73
C GLY A 143 -0.42 8.92 -6.66
N SER A 144 -0.59 7.62 -6.48
CA SER A 144 0.06 6.80 -5.46
C SER A 144 0.37 5.40 -5.97
N SER A 145 1.18 4.65 -5.22
CA SER A 145 1.49 3.23 -5.48
C SER A 145 2.18 2.96 -6.81
N PHE A 146 2.90 3.94 -7.35
CA PHE A 146 3.85 3.76 -8.45
C PHE A 146 5.23 3.37 -7.92
N LYS A 147 6.20 3.16 -8.82
CA LYS A 147 7.60 2.96 -8.46
C LYS A 147 8.13 4.10 -7.57
N PRO A 148 8.82 3.85 -6.44
CA PRO A 148 9.45 4.90 -5.63
C PRO A 148 10.59 5.56 -6.39
N ARG A 149 10.76 6.88 -6.23
CA ARG A 149 11.79 7.66 -6.93
C ARG A 149 11.82 7.34 -8.43
N GLY A 150 10.64 7.07 -8.98
CA GLY A 150 10.41 6.56 -10.31
C GLY A 150 10.08 7.68 -11.29
N LYS A 151 10.35 7.44 -12.57
CA LYS A 151 9.87 8.30 -13.65
C LYS A 151 8.52 7.79 -14.12
N LEU A 152 7.55 8.69 -14.18
CA LEU A 152 6.24 8.45 -14.78
C LEU A 152 6.16 9.13 -16.13
N THR A 153 5.54 8.42 -17.07
CA THR A 153 5.04 8.99 -18.33
C THR A 153 3.54 9.20 -18.18
N VAL A 154 3.07 10.40 -18.51
CA VAL A 154 1.65 10.76 -18.47
C VAL A 154 1.16 11.11 -19.87
N ARG A 155 0.06 10.48 -20.30
CA ARG A 155 -0.49 10.58 -21.66
C ARG A 155 -1.99 10.76 -21.63
N ILE A 156 -2.52 11.38 -22.67
CA ILE A 156 -3.93 11.33 -23.02
C ILE A 156 -4.07 10.36 -24.18
N VAL A 157 -4.91 9.35 -23.98
CA VAL A 157 -5.23 8.31 -24.95
C VAL A 157 -6.72 8.34 -25.28
N ASP A 158 -7.11 7.68 -26.36
CA ASP A 158 -8.52 7.50 -26.69
C ASP A 158 -9.29 6.73 -25.61
N GLU A 159 -10.63 6.70 -25.71
CA GLU A 159 -11.50 6.01 -24.75
C GLU A 159 -11.20 4.51 -24.58
N ASN A 160 -10.50 3.90 -25.54
CA ASN A 160 -10.16 2.48 -25.58
C ASN A 160 -8.69 2.21 -25.20
N ASP A 161 -7.92 3.22 -24.76
CA ASP A 161 -6.48 3.13 -24.47
C ASP A 161 -5.66 2.55 -25.65
N SER A 162 -6.13 2.74 -26.88
CA SER A 162 -5.55 2.11 -28.06
C SER A 162 -4.62 3.04 -28.83
N GLN A 163 -4.82 4.36 -28.73
CA GLN A 163 -4.02 5.37 -29.42
C GLN A 163 -3.65 6.50 -28.46
N VAL A 164 -2.38 6.93 -28.52
CA VAL A 164 -1.92 8.15 -27.86
C VAL A 164 -2.42 9.34 -28.67
N VAL A 165 -3.28 10.14 -28.04
CA VAL A 165 -3.84 11.37 -28.63
C VAL A 165 -2.92 12.55 -28.35
N GLN A 166 -2.32 12.59 -27.15
CA GLN A 166 -1.44 13.66 -26.73
C GLN A 166 -0.45 13.18 -25.64
N GLU A 167 0.82 13.57 -25.76
CA GLU A 167 1.79 13.52 -24.67
C GLU A 167 1.59 14.74 -23.75
N THR A 168 1.65 14.55 -22.43
CA THR A 168 1.42 15.65 -21.48
C THR A 168 2.69 16.42 -21.13
N THR A 169 2.53 17.60 -20.53
CA THR A 169 3.63 18.43 -20.03
C THR A 169 3.47 18.66 -18.52
N PRO A 170 4.46 18.36 -17.66
CA PRO A 170 5.78 17.87 -18.01
C PRO A 170 5.75 16.45 -18.59
N GLU A 171 6.65 16.16 -19.54
CA GLU A 171 6.77 14.84 -20.18
C GLU A 171 7.15 13.76 -19.15
N VAL A 172 7.91 14.16 -18.12
CA VAL A 172 8.34 13.29 -17.03
C VAL A 172 7.87 13.86 -15.70
N VAL A 173 7.18 13.01 -14.94
CA VAL A 173 6.83 13.25 -13.53
C VAL A 173 7.68 12.33 -12.67
N LEU A 174 8.15 12.83 -11.53
CA LEU A 174 8.86 12.00 -10.54
C LEU A 174 7.95 11.70 -9.36
N THR A 175 7.99 10.47 -8.90
CA THR A 175 7.39 10.07 -7.63
C THR A 175 8.37 10.29 -6.47
N ASP A 176 7.83 10.43 -5.28
CA ASP A 176 8.57 10.46 -4.02
C ASP A 176 9.04 9.06 -3.57
N ASP A 177 9.53 8.98 -2.34
CA ASP A 177 10.08 7.76 -1.72
C ASP A 177 9.02 6.68 -1.48
N ASP A 178 7.74 7.04 -1.51
CA ASP A 178 6.62 6.11 -1.38
C ASP A 178 6.05 5.69 -2.74
N GLY A 179 6.43 6.37 -3.82
CA GLY A 179 5.81 6.18 -5.12
C GLY A 179 4.57 7.06 -5.33
N LYS A 180 4.43 8.16 -4.59
CA LYS A 180 3.36 9.15 -4.72
C LYS A 180 3.84 10.37 -5.51
N PHE A 181 2.91 11.09 -6.10
CA PHE A 181 3.14 12.39 -6.72
C PHE A 181 1.87 13.22 -6.64
N SER A 182 1.99 14.55 -6.61
CA SER A 182 0.83 15.44 -6.51
C SER A 182 1.08 16.77 -7.20
N GLY A 183 -0.02 17.45 -7.57
CA GLY A 183 0.02 18.80 -8.12
C GLY A 183 0.62 18.91 -9.53
N VAL A 184 0.69 17.81 -10.28
CA VAL A 184 1.14 17.84 -11.67
C VAL A 184 0.04 18.43 -12.53
N THR A 185 0.34 19.48 -13.29
CA THR A 185 -0.64 20.11 -14.17
C THR A 185 -0.25 19.97 -15.64
N PHE A 186 -1.22 19.64 -16.49
CA PHE A 186 -1.09 19.68 -17.96
C PHE A 186 -2.41 20.12 -18.58
N ALA A 187 -2.40 20.59 -19.81
CA ALA A 187 -3.62 20.97 -20.52
C ALA A 187 -3.92 20.03 -21.70
N THR A 188 -5.20 19.84 -22.01
CA THR A 188 -5.59 19.26 -23.31
C THR A 188 -5.15 20.20 -24.43
N ALA A 189 -4.87 19.68 -25.62
CA ALA A 189 -4.53 20.52 -26.76
C ALA A 189 -5.71 21.43 -27.16
N SER A 190 -5.44 22.61 -27.70
CA SER A 190 -6.46 23.60 -28.08
C SER A 190 -7.39 23.17 -29.22
N GLY A 191 -7.06 22.07 -29.91
CA GLY A 191 -7.86 21.47 -31.00
C GLY A 191 -8.38 20.08 -30.68
N THR A 192 -8.34 19.63 -29.42
CA THR A 192 -8.87 18.31 -29.05
C THR A 192 -10.38 18.26 -29.32
N ALA A 193 -10.82 17.23 -30.04
CA ALA A 193 -12.23 17.06 -30.38
C ALA A 193 -13.09 16.80 -29.13
N ILE A 194 -14.37 17.14 -29.20
CA ILE A 194 -15.36 16.78 -28.18
C ILE A 194 -15.45 15.25 -28.12
N GLY A 195 -15.40 14.67 -26.92
CA GLY A 195 -15.44 13.23 -26.74
C GLY A 195 -14.86 12.74 -25.42
N SER A 196 -14.83 11.41 -25.28
CA SER A 196 -14.25 10.71 -24.13
C SER A 196 -12.79 10.38 -24.37
N TYR A 197 -11.97 10.61 -23.35
CA TYR A 197 -10.54 10.33 -23.34
C TYR A 197 -10.14 9.66 -22.03
N VAL A 198 -8.96 9.05 -22.01
CA VAL A 198 -8.37 8.48 -20.81
C VAL A 198 -7.04 9.15 -20.53
N ILE A 199 -6.81 9.47 -19.27
CA ILE A 199 -5.54 9.94 -18.75
C ILE A 199 -4.82 8.72 -18.18
N LEU A 200 -3.68 8.41 -18.78
CA LEU A 200 -2.84 7.27 -18.45
C LEU A 200 -1.55 7.76 -17.78
N ALA A 201 -1.28 7.28 -16.57
CA ALA A 201 0.01 7.43 -15.91
C ALA A 201 0.67 6.05 -15.81
N SER A 202 1.94 5.93 -16.22
CA SER A 202 2.68 4.67 -16.17
C SER A 202 4.13 4.85 -15.73
N ASP A 203 4.63 3.90 -14.94
CA ASP A 203 6.04 3.80 -14.53
C ASP A 203 6.83 2.72 -15.29
N ARG A 204 6.32 2.29 -16.45
CA ARG A 204 6.76 1.15 -17.29
C ARG A 204 6.30 -0.23 -16.85
N ILE A 205 6.12 -0.49 -15.55
CA ILE A 205 5.67 -1.81 -15.04
C ILE A 205 4.19 -1.77 -14.68
N ASN A 206 3.77 -0.71 -14.01
CA ASN A 206 2.43 -0.47 -13.55
C ASN A 206 1.85 0.76 -14.26
N ALA A 207 0.52 0.81 -14.34
CA ALA A 207 -0.19 1.93 -14.95
C ALA A 207 -1.55 2.14 -14.28
N ALA A 208 -1.98 3.40 -14.19
CA ALA A 208 -3.29 3.79 -13.69
C ALA A 208 -4.00 4.70 -14.69
N LYS A 209 -5.34 4.63 -14.69
CA LYS A 209 -6.20 5.28 -15.68
C LYS A 209 -7.34 6.06 -15.04
N ARG A 210 -7.69 7.21 -15.62
CA ARG A 210 -8.91 7.98 -15.30
C ARG A 210 -9.53 8.58 -16.55
N ASN A 211 -10.86 8.60 -16.58
CA ASN A 211 -11.61 9.15 -17.70
C ASN A 211 -11.65 10.68 -17.62
N PHE A 212 -11.49 11.33 -18.76
CA PHE A 212 -11.68 12.76 -18.95
C PHE A 212 -12.58 13.01 -20.17
N THR A 213 -13.54 13.92 -20.05
CA THR A 213 -14.45 14.26 -21.17
C THR A 213 -14.20 15.67 -21.67
N VAL A 214 -13.91 15.80 -22.97
CA VAL A 214 -13.85 17.10 -23.64
C VAL A 214 -15.25 17.52 -24.01
N THR A 215 -15.67 18.71 -23.55
CA THR A 215 -16.99 19.30 -23.78
C THR A 215 -16.90 20.53 -24.68
N SER A 216 -18.04 21.02 -25.16
CA SER A 216 -18.15 22.30 -25.89
C SER A 216 -17.88 23.50 -25.01
#